data_AF-A0AAX0BAN6-F1
#
_entry.id   AF-A0AAX0BAN6-F1
#
_cell.length_a   1.000
_cell.length_b   1.000
_cell.length_c   1.000
_cell.angle_alpha   90.00
_cell.angle_beta   90.00
_cell.angle_gamma   90.00
#
_symmetry.space_group_name_H-M   'P 1'
#
loop_
_entity.id
_entity.type
_entity.pdbx_description
1 polymer ?
#
loop_
_entity_poly.entity_id
_entity_poly.type
_entity_poly.pdbx_seq_one_letter_code
_entity_poly.pdbx_strand_id
1 'polypeptide(L)'
;MRSIKTKLTVFFGLIIGIACIGLGIVSVISALNGLKSNLNKTLPRIAEQTASNIQGRIEGELNSLESIAARPDINDPNSLLQDKVSILSGEVKRTGCNRLSYIDSGQTHENL
;
A
#
# COMPACT_ATOMS: atom_id res chain seq x y z
N MET A 1 -29.11 -57.11 12.45
CA MET A 1 -28.46 -56.97 13.78
C MET A 1 -28.77 -58.20 14.61
N ARG A 2 -27.90 -59.22 14.62
CA ARG A 2 -28.17 -60.49 15.32
C ARG A 2 -27.01 -61.03 16.16
N SER A 3 -25.83 -60.41 16.13
CA SER A 3 -24.65 -60.87 16.89
C SER A 3 -24.12 -59.78 17.82
N ILE A 4 -23.65 -60.20 19.00
CA ILE A 4 -23.01 -59.35 20.03
C ILE A 4 -21.84 -58.55 19.44
N LYS A 5 -21.10 -59.14 18.50
CA LYS A 5 -19.92 -58.55 17.85
C LYS A 5 -20.27 -57.26 17.12
N THR A 6 -21.36 -57.28 16.36
CA THR A 6 -21.85 -56.12 15.61
C THR A 6 -22.32 -54.99 16.53
N LYS A 7 -22.99 -55.32 17.65
CA LYS A 7 -23.41 -54.32 18.65
C LYS A 7 -22.21 -53.57 19.23
N LEU A 8 -21.14 -54.30 19.56
CA LEU A 8 -19.95 -53.72 20.17
C LEU A 8 -19.19 -52.81 19.19
N THR A 9 -19.01 -53.24 17.93
CA THR A 9 -18.37 -52.42 16.89
C THR A 9 -19.12 -51.12 16.62
N VAL A 10 -20.46 -51.16 16.55
CA VAL A 10 -21.28 -49.97 16.33
C VAL A 10 -21.14 -48.99 17.50
N PHE A 11 -21.10 -49.49 18.74
CA PHE A 11 -20.97 -48.65 19.92
C PHE A 11 -19.62 -47.91 19.96
N PHE A 12 -18.51 -48.61 19.73
CA PHE A 12 -17.19 -47.98 19.65
C PHE A 12 -17.07 -47.01 18.47
N GLY A 13 -17.61 -47.38 17.29
CA GLY A 13 -17.64 -46.49 16.14
C GLY A 13 -18.41 -45.19 16.40
N LEU A 14 -19.53 -45.27 17.15
CA LEU A 14 -20.30 -44.09 17.53
C LEU A 14 -19.50 -43.17 18.46
N ILE A 15 -18.83 -43.73 19.48
CA ILE A 15 -18.00 -42.93 20.40
C ILE A 15 -16.87 -42.22 19.65
N ILE A 16 -16.17 -42.96 18.78
CA ILE A 16 -15.10 -42.39 17.95
C ILE A 16 -15.65 -41.31 17.02
N GLY A 17 -16.81 -41.55 16.40
CA GLY A 17 -17.48 -40.58 15.55
C GLY A 17 -17.80 -39.28 16.28
N ILE A 18 -18.38 -39.36 17.48
CA ILE A 18 -18.69 -38.19 18.32
C ILE A 18 -17.41 -37.44 18.70
N ALA A 19 -16.35 -38.15 19.10
CA ALA A 19 -15.07 -37.54 19.43
C ALA A 19 -14.45 -36.81 18.23
N CYS A 20 -14.44 -37.43 17.04
CA CYS A 20 -13.94 -36.81 15.82
C CYS A 20 -14.75 -35.56 15.42
N ILE A 21 -16.09 -35.61 15.53
CA ILE A 21 -16.94 -34.46 15.24
C ILE A 21 -16.62 -33.31 16.21
N GLY A 22 -16.55 -33.60 17.51
CA GLY A 22 -16.22 -32.59 18.52
C GLY A 22 -14.87 -31.93 18.27
N LEU A 23 -13.83 -32.73 18.02
CA LEU A 23 -12.49 -32.23 17.70
C LEU A 23 -12.45 -31.45 16.38
N GLY A 24 -13.20 -31.90 15.37
CA GLY A 24 -13.33 -31.21 14.09
C GLY A 24 -13.93 -29.81 14.26
N ILE A 25 -15.01 -29.69 15.04
CA ILE A 25 -15.65 -28.39 15.32
C ILE A 25 -14.69 -27.46 16.07
N VAL A 26 -14.04 -27.95 17.13
CA VAL A 26 -13.07 -27.16 17.90
C VAL A 26 -11.91 -26.70 17.02
N SER A 27 -11.41 -27.57 16.14
CA SER A 27 -10.35 -27.25 15.19
C SER A 27 -10.76 -26.12 14.24
N VAL A 28 -11.94 -26.21 13.63
CA VAL A 28 -12.44 -25.18 12.70
C VAL A 28 -12.63 -23.85 13.41
N ILE A 29 -13.22 -23.83 14.60
CA ILE A 29 -13.41 -22.58 15.38
C ILE A 29 -12.05 -21.96 15.72
N SER A 30 -11.08 -22.77 16.15
CA SER A 30 -9.74 -22.29 16.49
C SER A 30 -9.01 -21.71 15.28
N ALA A 31 -9.10 -22.38 14.13
CA ALA A 31 -8.53 -21.89 12.88
C ALA A 31 -9.17 -20.58 12.44
N LEU A 32 -10.51 -20.47 12.51
CA LEU A 32 -11.23 -19.25 12.15
C LEU A 32 -10.87 -18.07 13.08
N ASN A 33 -10.75 -18.31 14.39
CA ASN A 33 -10.36 -17.28 15.35
C ASN A 33 -8.91 -16.82 15.15
N GLY A 34 -7.99 -17.77 14.92
CA GLY A 34 -6.61 -17.47 14.57
C GLY A 34 -6.52 -16.65 13.29
N LEU A 35 -7.24 -17.06 12.24
CA LEU A 35 -7.26 -16.35 10.97
C LEU A 35 -7.84 -14.94 11.12
N LYS A 36 -8.99 -14.77 11.78
CA LYS A 36 -9.58 -13.46 12.05
C LYS A 36 -8.64 -12.54 12.84
N SER A 37 -7.99 -13.05 13.88
CA SER A 37 -7.02 -12.28 14.69
C SER A 37 -5.82 -11.82 13.86
N ASN A 38 -5.31 -12.69 12.97
CA ASN A 38 -4.23 -12.33 12.06
C ASN A 38 -4.69 -11.29 11.04
N LEU A 39 -5.83 -11.49 10.39
CA LEU A 39 -6.35 -10.53 9.39
C LEU A 39 -6.63 -9.15 10.00
N ASN A 40 -7.22 -9.11 11.20
CA ASN A 40 -7.51 -7.86 11.92
C ASN A 40 -6.24 -7.07 12.29
N LYS A 41 -5.05 -7.70 12.30
CA LYS A 41 -3.78 -7.03 12.59
C LYS A 41 -2.98 -6.76 11.32
N THR A 42 -2.92 -7.74 10.43
CA THR A 42 -2.08 -7.70 9.25
C THR A 42 -2.65 -6.78 8.17
N LEU A 43 -3.97 -6.78 7.94
CA LEU A 43 -4.55 -5.91 6.91
C LEU A 43 -4.38 -4.42 7.26
N PRO A 44 -4.67 -3.95 8.49
CA PRO A 44 -4.38 -2.57 8.87
C PRO A 44 -2.89 -2.23 8.77
N ARG A 45 -2.00 -3.11 9.24
CA ARG A 45 -0.55 -2.87 9.11
C ARG A 45 -0.09 -2.74 7.66
N ILE A 46 -0.59 -3.59 6.75
CA ILE A 46 -0.27 -3.48 5.33
C ILE A 46 -0.79 -2.16 4.77
N ALA A 47 -2.00 -1.75 5.15
CA ALA A 47 -2.55 -0.46 4.73
C ALA A 47 -1.71 0.71 5.24
N GLU A 48 -1.33 0.72 6.52
CA GLU A 48 -0.46 1.74 7.13
C GLU A 48 0.93 1.77 6.47
N GLN A 49 1.56 0.60 6.28
CA GLN A 49 2.85 0.51 5.61
C GLN A 49 2.78 1.01 4.17
N THR A 50 1.71 0.68 3.45
CA THR A 50 1.50 1.13 2.07
C THR A 50 1.28 2.64 2.03
N ALA A 51 0.44 3.17 2.92
CA ALA A 51 0.19 4.60 3.03
C ALA A 51 1.47 5.37 3.37
N SER A 52 2.23 4.90 4.36
CA SER A 52 3.51 5.50 4.75
C SER A 52 4.55 5.46 3.62
N ASN A 53 4.61 4.36 2.87
CA ASN A 53 5.49 4.26 1.70
C ASN A 53 5.08 5.24 0.59
N ILE A 54 3.78 5.38 0.31
CA ILE A 54 3.28 6.36 -0.67
C ILE A 54 3.57 7.79 -0.19
N GLN A 55 3.32 8.08 1.09
CA GLN A 55 3.60 9.38 1.69
C GLN A 55 5.09 9.74 1.56
N GLY A 56 6.00 8.83 1.94
CA GLY A 56 7.44 9.07 1.81
C GLY A 56 7.89 9.29 0.35
N ARG A 57 7.25 8.61 -0.61
CA ARG A 57 7.50 8.87 -2.04
C ARG A 57 7.02 10.27 -2.46
N ILE A 58 5.82 10.68 -2.05
CA ILE A 58 5.28 12.02 -2.35
C ILE A 58 6.16 13.10 -1.73
N GLU A 59 6.53 12.95 -0.46
CA GLU A 59 7.42 13.88 0.25
C GLU A 59 8.80 13.96 -0.41
N GLY A 60 9.34 12.83 -0.88
CA GLY A 60 10.59 12.80 -1.64
C GLY A 60 10.54 13.59 -2.95
N GLU A 61 9.47 13.42 -3.73
CA GLU A 61 9.25 14.19 -4.97
C GLU A 61 9.05 15.69 -4.68
N LEU A 62 8.30 16.03 -3.61
CA LEU A 62 8.10 17.41 -3.19
C LEU A 62 9.40 18.07 -2.73
N ASN A 63 10.23 17.38 -1.95
CA ASN A 63 11.54 17.89 -1.52
C ASN A 63 12.49 18.09 -2.71
N SER A 64 12.44 17.19 -3.70
CA SER A 64 13.19 17.35 -4.95
C SER A 64 12.71 18.59 -5.72
N LEU A 65 11.40 18.79 -5.82
CA LEU A 65 10.80 19.96 -6.47
C LEU A 65 11.13 21.26 -5.74
N GLU A 66 11.05 21.27 -4.41
CA GLU A 66 11.43 22.41 -3.56
C GLU A 66 12.91 22.76 -3.76
N SER A 67 13.78 21.76 -3.81
CA SER A 67 15.21 21.96 -4.08
C SER A 67 15.46 22.58 -5.46
N ILE A 68 14.72 22.17 -6.48
CA ILE A 68 14.79 22.77 -7.83
C ILE A 68 14.27 24.21 -7.80
N ALA A 69 13.13 24.44 -7.16
CA ALA A 69 12.50 25.76 -7.06
C ALA A 69 13.35 26.77 -6.28
N ALA A 70 14.09 26.31 -5.27
CA ALA A 70 14.97 27.13 -4.44
C ALA A 70 16.27 27.56 -5.15
N ARG A 71 16.61 27.00 -6.32
CA ARG A 71 17.83 27.37 -7.03
C ARG A 71 17.80 28.85 -7.44
N PRO A 72 18.90 29.61 -7.30
CA PRO A 72 18.93 31.03 -7.66
C PRO A 72 18.57 31.30 -9.12
N ASP A 73 18.96 30.42 -10.04
CA ASP A 73 18.65 30.52 -11.48
C ASP A 73 17.18 30.19 -11.83
N ILE A 74 16.42 29.61 -10.90
CA ILE A 74 14.97 29.38 -11.01
C ILE A 74 14.15 30.39 -10.21
N ASN A 75 14.62 30.80 -9.03
CA ASN A 75 13.91 31.71 -8.14
C ASN A 75 14.13 33.20 -8.48
N ASP A 76 15.21 33.56 -9.19
CA ASP A 76 15.46 34.96 -9.55
C ASP A 76 14.39 35.47 -10.54
N PRO A 77 13.56 36.47 -10.17
CA PRO A 77 12.52 37.01 -11.05
C PRO A 77 13.08 37.77 -12.25
N ASN A 78 14.35 38.17 -12.24
CA ASN A 78 14.97 38.95 -13.32
C ASN A 78 15.62 38.07 -14.41
N SER A 79 15.67 36.75 -14.19
CA SER A 79 16.24 35.82 -15.18
C SER A 79 15.25 35.49 -16.30
N LEU A 80 15.78 35.27 -17.50
CA LEU A 80 14.96 35.04 -18.69
C LEU A 80 14.17 33.73 -18.56
N LEU A 81 12.88 33.77 -18.93
CA LEU A 81 12.01 32.59 -18.92
C LEU A 81 12.58 31.43 -19.74
N GLN A 82 13.21 31.72 -20.89
CA GLN A 82 13.83 30.70 -21.74
C GLN A 82 14.96 29.94 -21.02
N ASP A 83 15.76 30.64 -20.21
CA ASP A 83 16.86 30.04 -19.45
C ASP A 83 16.31 29.11 -18.37
N LYS A 84 15.26 29.55 -17.66
CA LYS A 84 14.54 28.71 -16.68
C LYS A 84 13.96 27.45 -17.34
N VAL A 85 13.32 27.57 -18.49
CA VAL A 85 12.75 26.43 -19.23
C VAL A 85 13.84 25.46 -19.68
N SER A 86 15.00 25.96 -20.10
CA SER A 86 16.17 25.12 -20.45
C SER A 86 16.67 24.33 -19.25
N ILE A 87 16.80 24.98 -18.09
CA ILE A 87 17.20 24.33 -16.83
C ILE A 87 16.18 23.25 -16.43
N LEU A 88 14.89 23.58 -16.44
CA LEU A 88 13.82 22.62 -16.12
C LEU A 88 13.80 21.43 -17.08
N SER A 89 14.14 21.61 -18.35
CA SER A 89 14.27 20.52 -19.32
C SER A 89 15.43 19.57 -18.97
N GLY A 90 16.52 20.10 -18.40
CA GLY A 90 17.61 19.30 -17.82
C GLY A 90 17.14 18.53 -16.58
N GLU A 91 16.39 19.18 -15.70
CA GLU A 91 15.84 18.57 -14.48
C GLU A 91 14.82 17.45 -14.77
N VAL A 92 14.02 17.57 -15.83
CA VAL A 92 13.14 16.50 -16.33
C VAL A 92 13.94 15.23 -16.63
N LYS A 93 15.09 15.36 -17.31
CA LYS A 93 15.97 14.21 -17.60
C LYS A 93 16.64 13.65 -16.34
N ARG A 94 17.03 14.51 -15.40
CA ARG A 94 17.71 14.13 -14.15
C ARG A 94 16.78 13.38 -13.20
N THR A 95 15.55 13.87 -13.06
CA THR A 95 14.56 13.34 -12.12
C THR A 95 13.71 12.21 -12.72
N GLY A 96 13.62 12.13 -14.05
CA GLY A 96 12.79 11.15 -14.75
C GLY A 96 11.29 11.48 -14.71
N CYS A 97 10.91 12.69 -14.28
CA CYS A 97 9.52 13.14 -14.30
C CYS A 97 9.05 13.39 -15.75
N ASN A 98 7.73 13.38 -15.97
CA ASN A 98 7.19 13.58 -17.32
C ASN A 98 7.35 15.03 -17.81
N ARG A 99 7.19 16.00 -16.91
CA ARG A 99 7.26 17.44 -17.21
C ARG A 99 7.44 18.25 -15.94
N LEU A 100 8.23 19.32 -16.02
CA LEU A 100 8.24 20.41 -15.06
C LEU A 100 7.70 21.68 -15.71
N SER A 101 7.11 22.56 -14.93
CA SER A 101 6.55 23.82 -15.42
C SER A 101 6.79 24.93 -14.41
N TYR A 102 7.22 26.07 -14.93
CA TYR A 102 7.33 27.30 -14.16
C TYR A 102 6.03 28.08 -14.31
N ILE A 103 5.45 28.52 -13.21
CA ILE A 103 4.23 29.33 -13.18
C ILE A 103 4.56 30.57 -12.35
N ASP A 104 4.52 31.74 -12.99
CA ASP A 104 4.62 33.00 -12.30
C ASP A 104 3.22 33.51 -11.92
N SER A 105 3.13 34.15 -10.75
CA SER A 105 1.88 34.76 -10.27
C SER A 105 1.59 36.13 -10.92
N GLY A 106 2.54 36.68 -11.67
CA GLY A 106 2.40 37.89 -12.46
C GLY A 106 1.92 37.62 -13.89
N GLN A 107 0.65 37.95 -14.16
CA GLN A 107 0.06 38.31 -15.46
C GLN A 107 0.35 37.39 -16.68
N THR A 108 -0.73 36.74 -17.13
CA THR A 108 -0.95 36.27 -18.50
C THR A 108 -0.27 37.18 -19.52
N HIS A 109 0.75 36.67 -20.21
CA HIS A 109 1.15 37.25 -21.49
C HIS A 109 -0.01 37.00 -22.47
N GLU A 110 -0.92 37.97 -22.52
CA GLU A 110 -1.62 38.32 -23.74
C GLU A 110 -0.54 38.46 -24.82
N ASN A 111 -0.41 37.47 -25.69
CA ASN A 111 -0.29 37.65 -27.15
C ASN A 111 -0.11 36.28 -27.82
N LEU A 112 -1.01 36.07 -28.76
CA LEU A 112 -1.13 35.01 -29.75
C LEU A 112 0.15 34.86 -30.59
#